data_AF-A0AAV2HCI1-F1
#
_entry.id   AF-A0AAV2HCI1-F1
#
_cell.length_a   1.000
_cell.length_b   1.000
_cell.length_c   1.000
_cell.angle_alpha   90.00
_cell.angle_beta   90.00
_cell.angle_gamma   90.00
#
_symmetry.space_group_name_H-M   'P 1'
#
loop_
_entity.id
_entity.type
_entity.pdbx_description
1 polymer ?
#
loop_
_entity_poly.entity_id
_entity_poly.type
_entity_poly.pdbx_seq_one_letter_code
_entity_poly.pdbx_strand_id
1 'polypeptide(L)'
;QISQPGISNNKRYIRSFNSEWYQRKIWLCGCEVRNALFCFPCLLFGGDVMWTKDGFRNINKMKEKTEKHEKSKKHIENVVSLSLLGSVNIKEKLSEAYRLSIIEHNMKVTKNREILSKIIDCILFCGNFDIEIPLRGYDEKDDSINPGIFRGLVNFASKLD
;
A
#
# COMPACT_ATOMS: atom_id res chain seq x y z
N GLN A 1 17.02 7.62 -34.47
CA GLN A 1 17.86 8.29 -33.46
C GLN A 1 17.55 9.80 -33.41
N ILE A 2 17.30 10.38 -32.24
CA ILE A 2 16.93 11.81 -32.09
C ILE A 2 18.14 12.71 -32.38
N SER A 3 17.95 13.73 -33.21
CA SER A 3 19.03 14.67 -33.56
C SER A 3 18.52 16.09 -33.79
N GLN A 4 19.34 17.08 -33.44
CA GLN A 4 19.00 18.49 -33.57
C GLN A 4 20.10 19.24 -34.34
N PRO A 5 19.76 19.97 -35.42
CA PRO A 5 20.72 20.84 -36.09
C PRO A 5 21.06 22.05 -35.21
N GLY A 6 22.33 22.44 -35.19
CA GLY A 6 22.83 23.59 -34.46
C GLY A 6 23.81 24.42 -35.30
N ILE A 7 23.93 25.69 -34.95
CA ILE A 7 24.90 26.62 -35.54
C ILE A 7 25.76 27.19 -34.41
N SER A 8 27.08 27.20 -34.59
CA SER A 8 28.06 27.77 -33.66
C SER A 8 29.24 28.24 -34.50
N ASN A 9 29.68 29.48 -34.29
CA ASN A 9 30.77 30.10 -35.05
C ASN A 9 30.63 29.91 -36.57
N ASN A 10 29.43 30.17 -37.11
CA ASN A 10 29.06 29.98 -38.53
C ASN A 10 29.21 28.55 -39.10
N LYS A 11 29.53 27.54 -38.29
CA LYS A 11 29.56 26.12 -38.69
C LYS A 11 28.26 25.43 -38.29
N ARG A 12 27.67 24.69 -39.23
CA ARG A 12 26.53 23.80 -38.98
C ARG A 12 27.05 22.49 -38.41
N TYR A 13 26.45 22.01 -37.35
CA TYR A 13 26.71 20.69 -36.79
C TYR A 13 25.39 20.04 -36.38
N ILE A 14 25.40 18.71 -36.28
CA ILE A 14 24.25 17.93 -35.83
C ILE A 14 24.56 17.45 -34.41
N ARG A 15 23.71 17.80 -33.45
CA ARG A 15 23.76 17.20 -32.11
C ARG A 15 22.89 15.95 -32.12
N SER A 16 23.51 14.81 -31.90
CA SER A 16 22.80 13.56 -31.65
C SER A 16 22.47 13.43 -30.16
N PHE A 17 21.33 12.82 -29.88
CA PHE A 17 20.98 12.41 -28.53
C PHE A 17 21.89 11.27 -28.05
N ASN A 18 22.39 11.36 -26.81
CA ASN A 18 23.16 10.29 -26.17
C ASN A 18 22.22 9.33 -25.42
N SER A 19 22.22 8.06 -25.84
CA SER A 19 21.39 6.98 -25.25
C SER A 19 21.64 6.74 -23.76
N GLU A 20 22.79 7.12 -23.22
CA GLU A 20 23.12 7.02 -21.78
C GLU A 20 22.12 7.80 -20.90
N TRP A 21 21.45 8.81 -21.45
CA TRP A 21 20.39 9.54 -20.75
C TRP A 21 19.22 8.67 -20.33
N TYR A 22 18.89 7.62 -21.09
CA TYR A 22 17.84 6.68 -20.69
C TYR A 22 18.22 5.88 -19.44
N GLN A 23 19.51 5.59 -19.26
CA GLN A 23 20.00 4.90 -18.06
C GLN A 23 19.96 5.84 -16.85
N ARG A 24 20.30 7.11 -17.04
CA ARG A 24 20.29 8.13 -15.97
C ARG A 24 18.88 8.55 -15.57
N LYS A 25 17.92 8.50 -16.49
CA LYS A 25 16.55 9.01 -16.31
C LYS A 25 15.55 8.00 -16.85
N ILE A 26 15.19 7.05 -15.98
CA ILE A 26 14.31 5.91 -16.30
C ILE A 26 12.93 6.38 -16.83
N TRP A 27 12.45 7.55 -16.40
CA TRP A 27 11.18 8.12 -16.84
C TRP A 27 11.20 8.72 -18.26
N LEU A 28 12.38 8.88 -18.87
CA LEU A 28 12.56 9.55 -20.15
C LEU A 28 12.22 8.60 -21.31
N CYS A 29 11.47 9.09 -22.29
CA CYS A 29 11.13 8.35 -23.50
C CYS A 29 11.34 9.20 -24.75
N GLY A 30 11.95 8.64 -25.79
CA GLY A 30 12.12 9.33 -27.06
C GLY A 30 11.15 8.82 -28.12
N CYS A 31 10.70 9.72 -28.98
CA CYS A 31 9.96 9.38 -30.20
C CYS A 31 10.76 9.82 -31.42
N GLU A 32 11.10 8.87 -32.29
CA GLU A 32 11.88 9.16 -33.51
C GLU A 32 11.04 9.89 -34.56
N VAL A 33 9.76 9.54 -34.69
CA VAL A 33 8.83 10.16 -35.66
C VAL A 33 8.65 11.65 -35.39
N ARG A 34 8.52 12.02 -34.11
CA ARG A 34 8.38 13.42 -33.68
C ARG A 34 9.71 14.10 -33.39
N ASN A 35 10.82 13.36 -33.44
CA ASN A 35 12.16 13.79 -33.08
C ASN A 35 12.19 14.58 -31.74
N ALA A 36 11.53 14.03 -30.72
CA ALA A 36 11.30 14.70 -29.44
C ALA A 36 11.32 13.73 -28.25
N LEU A 37 11.58 14.27 -27.06
CA LEU A 37 11.65 13.54 -25.80
C LEU A 37 10.43 13.84 -24.94
N PHE A 38 10.00 12.83 -24.18
CA PHE A 38 8.78 12.85 -23.37
C PHE A 38 9.08 12.24 -22.00
N CYS A 39 8.17 12.47 -21.06
CA CYS A 39 8.20 11.85 -19.75
C CYS A 39 7.06 10.85 -19.65
N PHE A 40 7.38 9.56 -19.50
CA PHE A 40 6.39 8.49 -19.49
C PHE A 40 5.34 8.63 -18.38
N PRO A 41 5.71 8.86 -17.10
CA PRO A 41 4.74 9.14 -16.05
C PRO A 41 3.83 10.34 -16.35
N CYS A 42 4.40 11.43 -16.87
CA CYS A 42 3.62 12.62 -17.19
C CYS A 42 2.73 12.43 -18.42
N LEU A 43 3.09 11.54 -19.35
CA LEU A 43 2.28 11.21 -20.51
C LEU A 43 0.98 10.50 -20.10
N LEU A 44 1.06 9.64 -19.08
CA LEU A 44 -0.05 8.86 -18.55
C LEU A 44 -1.00 9.69 -17.69
N PHE A 45 -0.47 10.43 -16.73
CA PHE A 45 -1.27 11.16 -15.72
C PHE A 45 -1.48 12.64 -16.06
N GLY A 46 -0.89 13.10 -17.16
CA GLY A 46 -0.92 14.51 -17.58
C GLY A 46 0.15 15.34 -16.88
N GLY A 47 0.50 16.48 -17.46
CA GLY A 47 1.60 17.29 -16.93
C GLY A 47 1.91 18.50 -17.78
N ASP A 48 3.18 18.91 -17.72
CA ASP A 48 3.70 19.99 -18.55
C ASP A 48 3.61 19.60 -20.05
N VAL A 49 3.07 20.50 -20.86
CA VAL A 49 2.83 20.29 -22.30
C VAL A 49 4.14 19.97 -23.02
N MET A 50 5.24 20.57 -22.56
CA MET A 50 6.59 20.35 -23.08
C MET A 50 7.02 18.88 -22.99
N TRP A 51 6.59 18.14 -21.97
CA TRP A 51 7.00 16.76 -21.70
C TRP A 51 5.93 15.72 -22.09
N THR A 52 4.80 16.18 -22.64
CA THR A 52 3.62 15.35 -22.91
C THR A 52 3.14 15.48 -24.35
N LYS A 53 2.66 16.65 -24.78
CA LYS A 53 2.07 16.85 -26.12
C LYS A 53 3.12 17.23 -27.16
N ASP A 54 3.89 18.29 -26.88
CA ASP A 54 4.80 18.89 -27.86
C ASP A 54 6.12 18.12 -27.97
N GLY A 55 6.57 17.62 -26.82
CA GLY A 55 7.84 16.93 -26.65
C GLY A 55 9.03 17.89 -26.57
N PHE A 56 9.98 17.54 -25.73
CA PHE A 56 11.21 18.26 -25.51
C PHE A 56 12.21 17.99 -26.64
N ARG A 57 12.57 19.02 -27.41
CA ARG A 57 13.48 18.91 -28.57
C ARG A 57 14.85 19.54 -28.36
N ASN A 58 15.02 20.34 -27.31
CA ASN A 58 16.21 21.19 -27.15
C ASN A 58 17.34 20.47 -26.39
N ILE A 59 18.13 19.67 -27.11
CA ILE A 59 19.18 18.82 -26.53
C ILE A 59 20.24 19.65 -25.78
N ASN A 60 20.46 20.92 -26.16
CA ASN A 60 21.47 21.79 -25.54
C ASN A 60 21.17 22.10 -24.07
N LYS A 61 19.89 22.26 -23.75
CA LYS A 61 19.41 22.57 -22.40
C LYS A 61 18.87 21.34 -21.68
N MET A 62 19.23 20.15 -22.17
CA MET A 62 18.68 18.90 -21.66
C MET A 62 18.96 18.72 -20.17
N LYS A 63 20.20 18.94 -19.71
CA LYS A 63 20.55 18.77 -18.29
C LYS A 63 19.72 19.67 -17.37
N GLU A 64 19.72 20.97 -17.65
CA GLU A 64 18.98 21.98 -16.89
C GLU A 64 17.47 21.68 -16.86
N LYS A 65 16.88 21.39 -18.03
CA LYS A 65 15.43 21.18 -18.16
C LYS A 65 14.97 19.86 -17.54
N THR A 66 15.78 18.81 -17.65
CA THR A 66 15.50 17.49 -17.08
C THR A 66 15.56 17.55 -15.56
N GLU A 67 16.60 18.18 -14.98
CA GLU A 67 16.72 18.36 -13.52
C GLU A 67 15.59 19.22 -12.95
N LYS A 68 15.18 20.27 -13.68
CA LYS A 68 14.02 21.10 -13.27
C LYS A 68 12.71 20.32 -13.35
N HIS A 69 12.53 19.50 -14.39
CA HIS A 69 11.33 18.68 -14.56
C HIS A 69 11.21 17.62 -13.46
N GLU A 70 12.30 16.92 -13.16
CA GLU A 70 12.36 15.87 -12.15
C GLU A 70 12.01 16.39 -10.75
N LYS A 71 12.40 17.64 -10.44
CA LYS A 71 12.04 18.30 -9.17
C LYS A 71 10.64 18.92 -9.17
N SER A 72 9.92 18.90 -10.30
CA SER A 72 8.58 19.47 -10.37
C SER A 72 7.58 18.65 -9.57
N LYS A 73 6.75 19.34 -8.79
CA LYS A 73 5.67 18.71 -8.00
C LYS A 73 4.80 17.77 -8.83
N LYS A 74 4.39 18.20 -10.03
CA LYS A 74 3.59 17.37 -10.95
C LYS A 74 4.31 16.08 -11.36
N HIS A 75 5.60 16.14 -11.67
CA HIS A 75 6.37 14.95 -12.04
C HIS A 75 6.43 13.96 -10.88
N ILE A 76 6.76 14.45 -9.68
CA ILE A 76 6.85 13.62 -8.47
C ILE A 76 5.49 12.97 -8.17
N GLU A 77 4.40 13.73 -8.21
CA GLU A 77 3.04 13.22 -8.03
C GLU A 77 2.69 12.14 -9.07
N ASN A 78 3.07 12.32 -10.33
CA ASN A 78 2.83 11.34 -11.38
C ASN A 78 3.68 10.08 -11.23
N VAL A 79 4.93 10.19 -10.77
CA VAL A 79 5.80 9.04 -10.48
C VAL A 79 5.22 8.23 -9.32
N VAL A 80 4.76 8.90 -8.27
CA VAL A 80 4.09 8.26 -7.14
C VAL A 80 2.76 7.63 -7.58
N SER A 81 1.99 8.32 -8.42
CA SER A 81 0.74 7.78 -8.97
C SER A 81 0.99 6.54 -9.83
N LEU A 82 2.09 6.53 -10.59
CA LEU A 82 2.51 5.38 -11.39
C LEU A 82 2.95 4.19 -10.52
N SER A 83 3.68 4.42 -9.42
CA SER A 83 4.09 3.35 -8.52
C SER A 83 2.93 2.80 -7.68
N LEU A 84 1.93 3.63 -7.39
CA LEU A 84 0.68 3.24 -6.77
C LEU A 84 -0.26 2.52 -7.75
N LEU A 85 -0.10 2.73 -9.06
CA LEU A 85 -0.92 2.12 -10.09
C LEU A 85 -0.74 0.59 -10.05
N GLY A 86 -1.74 -0.12 -9.52
CA GLY A 86 -1.75 -1.58 -9.40
C GLY A 86 -1.27 -2.13 -8.05
N SER A 87 -0.69 -1.32 -7.16
CA SER A 87 -0.27 -1.74 -5.81
C SER A 87 -1.32 -1.43 -4.74
N VAL A 88 -2.15 -0.40 -4.93
CA VAL A 88 -3.30 -0.15 -4.04
C VAL A 88 -4.49 -0.98 -4.50
N ASN A 89 -4.95 -1.89 -3.65
CA ASN A 89 -6.21 -2.56 -3.80
C ASN A 89 -7.29 -1.48 -3.74
N ILE A 90 -7.86 -1.07 -4.88
CA ILE A 90 -8.80 0.05 -5.01
C ILE A 90 -9.94 -0.05 -3.98
N LYS A 91 -10.29 -1.28 -3.57
CA LYS A 91 -11.26 -1.58 -2.51
C LYS A 91 -10.91 -0.99 -1.14
N GLU A 92 -9.64 -0.92 -0.75
CA GLU A 92 -9.21 -0.40 0.57
C GLU A 92 -9.33 1.12 0.70
N LYS A 93 -9.21 1.87 -0.42
CA LYS A 93 -9.40 3.32 -0.43
C LYS A 93 -10.82 3.76 -0.79
N LEU A 94 -11.60 2.92 -1.48
CA LEU A 94 -12.92 3.34 -1.99
C LEU A 94 -14.01 3.36 -0.90
N SER A 95 -13.81 2.69 0.24
CA SER A 95 -14.68 2.93 1.39
C SER A 95 -13.93 2.83 2.70
N GLU A 96 -13.85 3.97 3.39
CA GLU A 96 -13.47 4.03 4.81
C GLU A 96 -14.32 3.05 5.64
N ALA A 97 -15.58 2.82 5.24
CA ALA A 97 -16.45 1.81 5.81
C ALA A 97 -15.89 0.37 5.72
N TYR A 98 -15.29 -0.03 4.59
CA TYR A 98 -14.67 -1.36 4.46
C TYR A 98 -13.43 -1.49 5.35
N ARG A 99 -12.59 -0.46 5.39
CA ARG A 99 -11.42 -0.41 6.29
C ARG A 99 -11.83 -0.52 7.76
N LEU A 100 -12.84 0.25 8.17
CA LEU A 100 -13.42 0.18 9.51
C LEU A 100 -14.01 -1.21 9.79
N SER A 101 -14.70 -1.83 8.83
CA SER A 101 -15.25 -3.17 9.00
C SER A 101 -14.18 -4.25 9.23
N ILE A 102 -13.02 -4.15 8.57
CA ILE A 102 -11.89 -5.07 8.77
C ILE A 102 -11.31 -4.87 10.17
N ILE A 103 -11.12 -3.61 10.59
CA ILE A 103 -10.60 -3.29 11.93
C ILE A 103 -11.55 -3.82 13.01
N GLU A 104 -12.84 -3.56 12.87
CA GLU A 104 -13.87 -4.04 13.81
C GLU A 104 -13.92 -5.57 13.87
N HIS A 105 -13.86 -6.24 12.70
CA HIS A 105 -13.77 -7.70 12.63
C HIS A 105 -12.54 -8.22 13.37
N ASN A 106 -11.36 -7.65 13.12
CA ASN A 106 -10.12 -8.07 13.78
C ASN A 106 -10.16 -7.82 15.29
N MET A 107 -10.71 -6.69 15.74
CA MET A 107 -10.91 -6.41 17.17
C MET A 107 -11.83 -7.45 17.82
N LYS A 108 -12.91 -7.85 17.13
CA LYS A 108 -13.81 -8.91 17.60
C LYS A 108 -13.10 -10.27 17.67
N VAL A 109 -12.28 -10.60 16.67
CA VAL A 109 -11.48 -11.83 16.66
C VAL A 109 -10.50 -11.86 17.84
N THR A 110 -9.82 -10.75 18.14
CA THR A 110 -8.90 -10.66 19.29
C THR A 110 -9.63 -10.89 20.60
N LYS A 111 -10.75 -10.20 20.84
CA LYS A 111 -11.57 -10.40 22.04
C LYS A 111 -12.06 -11.85 22.18
N ASN A 112 -12.52 -12.44 21.08
CA ASN A 112 -12.96 -13.83 21.10
C ASN A 112 -11.81 -14.81 21.42
N ARG A 113 -10.59 -14.53 20.96
CA ARG A 113 -9.40 -15.34 21.29
C ARG A 113 -9.01 -15.23 22.76
N GLU A 114 -9.11 -14.03 23.35
CA GLU A 114 -8.86 -13.81 24.78
C GLU A 114 -9.88 -14.56 25.64
N ILE A 115 -11.18 -14.47 25.31
CA ILE A 115 -12.24 -15.23 26.00
C ILE A 115 -12.00 -16.74 25.87
N LEU A 116 -11.67 -17.21 24.67
CA LEU A 116 -11.38 -18.62 24.44
C LEU A 116 -10.17 -19.10 25.24
N SER A 117 -9.11 -18.29 25.34
CA SER A 117 -7.93 -18.60 26.16
C SER A 117 -8.33 -18.80 27.62
N LYS A 118 -9.13 -17.90 28.20
CA LYS A 118 -9.61 -18.02 29.58
C LYS A 118 -10.46 -19.27 29.80
N ILE A 119 -11.31 -19.62 28.84
CA ILE A 119 -12.11 -20.85 28.89
C ILE A 119 -11.19 -22.08 28.84
N ILE A 120 -10.16 -22.07 27.98
CA ILE A 120 -9.16 -23.14 27.92
C ILE A 120 -8.42 -23.27 29.24
N ASP A 121 -8.05 -22.16 29.89
CA ASP A 121 -7.42 -22.17 31.20
C ASP A 121 -8.34 -22.78 32.28
N CYS A 122 -9.65 -22.48 32.22
CA CYS A 122 -10.64 -23.11 33.10
C CYS A 122 -10.76 -24.62 32.86
N ILE A 123 -10.70 -25.06 31.60
CA ILE A 123 -10.72 -26.49 31.22
C ILE A 123 -9.43 -27.17 31.68
N LEU A 124 -8.28 -26.53 31.49
CA LEU A 124 -6.97 -27.02 31.91
C LEU A 124 -6.89 -27.13 33.44
N PHE A 125 -7.47 -26.18 34.17
CA PHE A 125 -7.66 -26.29 35.61
C PHE A 125 -8.50 -27.54 35.94
N CYS A 126 -9.66 -27.73 35.29
CA CYS A 126 -10.47 -28.93 35.54
C CYS A 126 -9.75 -30.26 35.19
N GLY A 127 -8.79 -30.25 34.26
CA GLY A 127 -8.04 -31.43 33.84
C GLY A 127 -6.75 -31.73 34.60
N ASN A 128 -6.04 -30.70 35.12
CA ASN A 128 -4.76 -30.87 35.83
C ASN A 128 -4.91 -31.20 37.32
N PHE A 129 -6.04 -30.85 37.93
CA PHE A 129 -6.39 -31.37 39.25
C PHE A 129 -7.08 -32.71 39.02
N ASP A 130 -6.34 -33.83 39.13
CA ASP A 130 -6.80 -35.24 39.01
C ASP A 130 -7.96 -35.57 39.97
N ILE A 131 -9.13 -34.97 39.74
CA ILE A 131 -10.36 -35.12 40.51
C ILE A 131 -11.48 -35.15 39.48
N GLU A 132 -12.36 -36.13 39.62
CA GLU A 132 -13.61 -36.38 38.91
C GLU A 132 -14.56 -35.16 38.93
N ILE A 133 -14.17 -34.04 38.33
CA ILE A 133 -15.01 -32.86 38.19
C ILE A 133 -15.65 -32.93 36.81
N PRO A 134 -16.91 -33.37 36.72
CA PRO A 134 -17.58 -33.38 35.43
C PRO A 134 -17.70 -31.94 34.92
N LEU A 135 -17.30 -31.73 33.66
CA LEU A 135 -17.51 -30.47 32.95
C LEU A 135 -19.01 -30.11 32.85
N ARG A 136 -19.89 -31.09 33.09
CA ARG A 136 -21.35 -30.98 33.13
C ARG A 136 -21.87 -31.09 34.56
N GLY A 137 -22.72 -30.16 34.96
CA GLY A 137 -23.50 -30.24 36.20
C GLY A 137 -24.76 -31.10 36.05
N TYR A 138 -25.34 -31.56 37.17
CA TYR A 138 -26.64 -32.25 37.16
C TYR A 138 -27.80 -31.29 36.85
N ASP A 139 -27.70 -30.04 37.31
CA ASP A 139 -28.62 -28.95 36.98
C ASP A 139 -27.83 -27.67 36.69
N GLU A 140 -27.90 -27.16 35.46
CA GLU A 140 -27.17 -25.97 34.99
C GLU A 140 -28.11 -24.75 34.83
N LYS A 141 -29.30 -24.79 35.45
CA LYS A 141 -30.19 -23.63 35.49
C LYS A 141 -29.60 -22.52 36.37
N ASP A 142 -29.90 -21.26 36.06
CA ASP A 142 -29.42 -20.10 36.83
C ASP A 142 -29.92 -20.12 38.29
N ASP A 143 -31.10 -20.67 38.52
CA ASP A 143 -31.73 -20.77 39.85
C ASP A 143 -31.33 -22.04 40.62
N SER A 144 -30.39 -22.84 40.08
CA SER A 144 -29.98 -24.09 40.72
C SER A 144 -29.09 -23.82 41.94
N ILE A 145 -29.27 -24.63 43.00
CA ILE A 145 -28.48 -24.52 44.24
C ILE A 145 -27.01 -24.91 43.99
N ASN A 146 -26.74 -25.74 42.98
CA ASN A 146 -25.39 -26.15 42.58
C ASN A 146 -25.27 -26.25 41.04
N PRO A 147 -24.95 -25.13 40.36
CA PRO A 147 -24.90 -25.06 38.89
C PRO A 147 -23.71 -25.79 38.24
N GLY A 148 -22.91 -26.53 39.02
CA GLY A 148 -21.71 -27.22 38.56
C GLY A 148 -20.43 -26.40 38.71
N ILE A 149 -19.32 -27.09 39.02
CA ILE A 149 -18.04 -26.48 39.37
C ILE A 149 -17.43 -25.73 38.18
N PHE A 150 -17.53 -26.29 36.97
CA PHE A 150 -17.03 -25.64 35.74
C PHE A 150 -17.75 -24.31 35.47
N ARG A 151 -19.08 -24.28 35.59
CA ARG A 151 -19.88 -23.06 35.42
C ARG A 151 -19.58 -22.02 36.50
N GLY A 152 -19.35 -22.46 37.74
CA GLY A 152 -18.88 -21.61 38.83
C GLY A 152 -17.50 -20.99 38.55
N LEU A 153 -16.56 -21.78 38.03
CA LEU A 153 -15.21 -21.32 37.64
C LEU A 153 -15.27 -20.31 36.49
N VAL A 154 -16.07 -20.57 35.45
CA VAL A 154 -16.27 -19.64 34.33
C VAL A 154 -16.90 -18.33 34.83
N ASN A 155 -17.91 -18.40 35.69
CA ASN A 155 -18.53 -17.22 36.31
C ASN A 155 -17.60 -16.46 37.25
N PHE A 156 -16.63 -17.13 37.87
CA PHE A 156 -15.60 -16.49 38.69
C PHE A 156 -14.55 -15.83 37.81
N ALA A 157 -14.07 -16.51 36.77
CA ALA A 157 -13.14 -15.96 35.79
C ALA A 157 -13.73 -14.73 35.06
N SER A 158 -15.04 -14.72 34.80
CA SER A 158 -15.74 -13.56 34.21
C SER A 158 -15.91 -12.38 35.17
N LYS A 159 -15.74 -12.57 36.50
CA LYS A 159 -15.78 -11.50 37.51
C LYS A 159 -14.39 -10.89 37.78
N LEU A 160 -13.32 -11.58 37.37
CA LEU A 160 -11.94 -11.12 37.50
C LEU A 160 -11.48 -10.28 36.29
N ASP A 161 -12.29 -10.27 35.23
CA ASP A 161 -12.14 -9.42 34.04
C ASP A 161 -12.81 -8.05 34.25
#